data_AF-A0A538I996-F1
#
_entry.id   AF-A0A538I996-F1
#
_cell.length_a   1.000
_cell.length_b   1.000
_cell.length_c   1.000
_cell.angle_alpha   90.00
_cell.angle_beta   90.00
_cell.angle_gamma   90.00
#
_symmetry.space_group_name_H-M   'P 1'
#
loop_
_entity.id
_entity.type
_entity.pdbx_description
1 polymer ?
#
loop_
_entity_poly.entity_id
_entity_poly.type
_entity_poly.pdbx_seq_one_letter_code
_entity_poly.pdbx_strand_id
1 'polypeptide(L)'
;MIVTGPSVMRRLTFLIALAFAAVPAGPAVAALHVPFRPASPGNYSHAVRSASAIRLVVLHATESTFASTVAWFQNPRARVSAHYVVGRDGSIAQMVPLSHAAWHAGNAYVNLHSIGIEHEGFTAIDTTFTDVQYRASAALVASLLRHYVLPIDRRHVIGHSEVPDPIHPGLFGGSSHHTDPGHFWDWKRYMAYVRSYARGATPPPLPFDVTTDGVPFEGTVRGTVPWAAVPTGGDVDHIDFLVDGKLRDTERTAPYAYAGGSWDTTRETNGSHVLTVRAFARDGSHATSATIVVVANPPIGIRAVSVTTGQTLTGQVRVEATVRGTPIRVEFLLDGVVRDVQAAPPYVFGGATGTWDTTQETNGPHVLSVRAIGPTGKPAATKTISVVVANP
;
A
#
# COMPACT_ATOMS: atom_id res chain seq x y z
N MET A 1 -56.48 21.32 -83.03
CA MET A 1 -55.88 20.08 -83.54
C MET A 1 -54.49 20.01 -82.92
N ILE A 2 -54.32 19.20 -81.86
CA ILE A 2 -53.40 18.03 -81.83
C ILE A 2 -51.93 18.48 -81.92
N VAL A 3 -50.98 18.19 -81.03
CA VAL A 3 -50.87 17.28 -79.87
C VAL A 3 -49.65 17.70 -79.05
N THR A 4 -49.69 17.35 -77.77
CA THR A 4 -48.67 17.38 -76.72
C THR A 4 -47.34 16.68 -77.09
N GLY A 5 -46.21 17.28 -76.70
CA GLY A 5 -44.90 16.62 -76.62
C GLY A 5 -44.36 16.67 -75.18
N PRO A 6 -43.82 15.58 -74.61
CA PRO A 6 -43.47 15.52 -73.19
C PRO A 6 -42.12 16.18 -72.90
N SER A 7 -42.10 17.02 -71.87
CA SER A 7 -40.89 17.53 -71.23
C SER A 7 -40.14 16.39 -70.52
N VAL A 8 -38.98 16.00 -71.05
CA VAL A 8 -38.07 15.06 -70.39
C VAL A 8 -37.39 15.77 -69.21
N MET A 9 -37.94 15.57 -68.02
CA MET A 9 -37.31 15.98 -66.76
C MET A 9 -36.17 15.00 -66.46
N ARG A 10 -34.92 15.39 -66.74
CA ARG A 10 -33.73 14.65 -66.27
C ARG A 10 -33.71 14.70 -64.74
N ARG A 11 -34.10 13.61 -64.09
CA ARG A 11 -33.82 13.40 -62.66
C ARG A 11 -32.31 13.20 -62.50
N LEU A 12 -31.62 14.19 -61.92
CA LEU A 12 -30.29 14.00 -61.36
C LEU A 12 -30.44 13.18 -60.07
N THR A 13 -30.17 11.88 -60.15
CA THR A 13 -30.00 11.05 -58.96
C THR A 13 -28.63 11.36 -58.36
N PHE A 14 -28.57 12.17 -57.31
CA PHE A 14 -27.37 12.29 -56.47
C PHE A 14 -27.23 11.00 -55.65
N LEU A 15 -26.39 10.08 -56.12
CA LEU A 15 -25.86 9.01 -55.30
C LEU A 15 -24.86 9.62 -54.32
N ILE A 16 -25.30 9.89 -53.10
CA ILE A 16 -24.38 10.14 -51.98
C ILE A 16 -23.74 8.79 -51.64
N ALA A 17 -22.56 8.54 -52.22
CA ALA A 17 -21.69 7.47 -51.74
C ALA A 17 -21.18 7.88 -50.35
N LEU A 18 -21.75 7.33 -49.28
CA LEU A 18 -21.10 7.34 -47.97
C LEU A 18 -19.83 6.48 -48.10
N ALA A 19 -18.70 7.14 -48.36
CA ALA A 19 -17.41 6.55 -48.11
C ALA A 19 -17.28 6.36 -46.60
N PHE A 20 -17.53 5.15 -46.11
CA PHE A 20 -17.01 4.73 -44.81
C PHE A 20 -15.50 4.73 -44.94
N ALA A 21 -14.85 5.84 -44.55
CA ALA A 21 -13.43 5.81 -44.27
C ALA A 21 -13.22 4.76 -43.18
N ALA A 22 -12.59 3.65 -43.54
CA ALA A 22 -12.12 2.68 -42.57
C ALA A 22 -11.20 3.44 -41.61
N VAL A 23 -11.66 3.63 -40.38
CA VAL A 23 -10.80 4.14 -39.31
C VAL A 23 -9.63 3.16 -39.23
N PRO A 24 -8.37 3.59 -39.40
CA PRO A 24 -7.25 2.69 -39.27
C PRO A 24 -7.33 2.08 -37.87
N ALA A 25 -7.33 0.74 -37.79
CA ALA A 25 -7.26 0.05 -36.53
C ALA A 25 -6.03 0.59 -35.79
N GLY A 26 -6.25 1.29 -34.68
CA GLY A 26 -5.18 1.68 -33.78
C GLY A 26 -4.39 0.44 -33.35
N PRO A 27 -3.18 0.60 -32.79
CA PRO A 27 -2.40 -0.53 -32.29
C PRO A 27 -3.31 -1.40 -31.42
N ALA A 28 -3.43 -2.68 -31.80
CA ALA A 28 -4.29 -3.61 -31.09
C ALA A 28 -3.91 -3.59 -29.61
N VAL A 29 -4.86 -3.19 -28.76
CA VAL A 29 -4.72 -3.37 -27.31
C VAL A 29 -4.47 -4.86 -27.12
N ALA A 30 -3.28 -5.22 -26.61
CA ALA A 30 -2.95 -6.62 -26.36
C ALA A 30 -4.10 -7.27 -25.60
N ALA A 31 -4.54 -8.46 -26.05
CA ALA A 31 -5.64 -9.16 -25.41
C ALA A 31 -5.30 -9.36 -23.92
N LEU A 32 -6.17 -8.87 -23.04
CA LEU A 32 -5.96 -8.94 -21.60
C LEU A 32 -5.92 -10.42 -21.18
N HIS A 33 -4.74 -10.94 -20.86
CA HIS A 33 -4.63 -12.27 -20.29
C HIS A 33 -5.04 -12.22 -18.81
N VAL A 34 -6.20 -12.80 -18.50
CA VAL A 34 -6.73 -12.85 -17.14
C VAL A 34 -6.70 -14.29 -16.63
N PRO A 35 -5.71 -14.69 -15.81
CA PRO A 35 -5.69 -16.02 -15.22
C PRO A 35 -6.91 -16.27 -14.33
N PHE A 36 -7.53 -17.44 -14.50
CA PHE A 36 -8.60 -17.90 -13.61
C PHE A 36 -8.00 -18.55 -12.36
N ARG A 37 -8.31 -18.00 -11.19
CA ARG A 37 -7.90 -18.47 -9.87
C ARG A 37 -9.17 -18.64 -9.02
N PRO A 38 -9.87 -19.77 -9.11
CA PRO A 38 -11.25 -19.87 -8.62
C PRO A 38 -11.35 -19.57 -7.13
N ALA A 39 -12.34 -18.75 -6.76
CA ALA A 39 -12.83 -18.67 -5.38
C ALA A 39 -13.43 -20.02 -4.95
N SER A 40 -13.56 -20.23 -3.64
CA SER A 40 -14.25 -21.41 -3.13
C SER A 40 -15.69 -21.47 -3.65
N PRO A 41 -16.22 -22.62 -4.10
CA PRO A 41 -17.62 -22.76 -4.50
C PRO A 41 -18.62 -22.36 -3.41
N GLY A 42 -18.22 -22.38 -2.13
CA GLY A 42 -19.04 -21.92 -1.00
C GLY A 42 -19.10 -20.40 -0.82
N ASN A 43 -18.40 -19.62 -1.66
CA ASN A 43 -18.27 -18.16 -1.51
C ASN A 43 -19.04 -17.37 -2.59
N TYR A 44 -19.81 -18.03 -3.45
CA TYR A 44 -20.63 -17.39 -4.48
C TYR A 44 -21.89 -18.21 -4.77
N SER A 45 -22.89 -17.59 -5.39
CA SER A 45 -24.09 -18.29 -5.81
C SER A 45 -23.91 -18.88 -7.21
N HIS A 46 -24.19 -20.17 -7.35
CA HIS A 46 -24.32 -20.86 -8.64
C HIS A 46 -25.60 -20.43 -9.36
N ALA A 47 -25.71 -19.14 -9.70
CA ALA A 47 -26.72 -18.61 -10.59
C ALA A 47 -26.27 -18.81 -12.04
N VAL A 48 -27.18 -19.07 -12.96
CA VAL A 48 -26.90 -18.93 -14.41
C VAL A 48 -27.48 -17.60 -14.83
N ARG A 49 -26.66 -16.54 -14.73
CA ARG A 49 -27.06 -15.19 -15.11
C ARG A 49 -26.99 -15.04 -16.62
N SER A 50 -28.06 -14.56 -17.23
CA SER A 50 -28.02 -14.09 -18.61
C SER A 50 -27.14 -12.85 -18.72
N ALA A 51 -26.58 -12.58 -19.90
CA ALA A 51 -25.82 -11.34 -20.12
C ALA A 51 -26.65 -10.08 -19.81
N SER A 52 -27.96 -10.10 -20.12
CA SER A 52 -28.90 -9.01 -19.83
C SER A 52 -29.17 -8.78 -18.33
N ALA A 53 -28.81 -9.72 -17.46
CA ALA A 53 -28.90 -9.53 -16.02
C ALA A 53 -27.79 -8.61 -15.48
N ILE A 54 -26.66 -8.50 -16.18
CA ILE A 54 -25.55 -7.64 -15.77
C ILE A 54 -25.88 -6.20 -16.11
N ARG A 55 -25.88 -5.34 -15.09
CA ARG A 55 -26.25 -3.92 -15.18
C ARG A 55 -25.16 -3.00 -14.64
N LEU A 56 -24.30 -3.51 -13.77
CA LEU A 56 -23.33 -2.71 -13.03
C LEU A 56 -21.95 -3.37 -13.00
N VAL A 57 -20.92 -2.55 -12.87
CA VAL A 57 -19.61 -2.93 -12.36
C VAL A 57 -19.41 -2.22 -11.03
N VAL A 58 -19.05 -2.96 -9.98
CA VAL A 58 -18.79 -2.40 -8.64
C VAL A 58 -17.31 -2.51 -8.35
N LEU A 59 -16.67 -1.37 -8.09
CA LEU A 59 -15.26 -1.32 -7.71
C LEU A 59 -15.12 -1.30 -6.20
N HIS A 60 -14.15 -2.07 -5.72
CA HIS A 60 -13.84 -2.26 -4.31
C HIS A 60 -12.36 -2.00 -4.07
N ALA A 61 -12.01 -1.80 -2.81
CA ALA A 61 -10.64 -1.84 -2.31
C ALA A 61 -10.50 -3.01 -1.34
N THR A 62 -9.40 -3.75 -1.44
CA THR A 62 -9.21 -5.00 -0.70
C THR A 62 -8.89 -4.82 0.78
N GLU A 63 -8.31 -3.67 1.16
CA GLU A 63 -7.64 -3.46 2.46
C GLU A 63 -6.57 -4.54 2.75
N SER A 64 -5.96 -5.09 1.69
CA SER A 64 -4.92 -6.12 1.76
C SER A 64 -4.18 -6.31 0.41
N THR A 65 -3.16 -7.17 0.39
CA THR A 65 -2.44 -7.55 -0.85
C THR A 65 -3.28 -8.38 -1.82
N PHE A 66 -2.90 -8.35 -3.11
CA PHE A 66 -3.48 -9.20 -4.16
C PHE A 66 -3.45 -10.69 -3.79
N ALA A 67 -2.30 -11.17 -3.29
CA ALA A 67 -2.11 -12.56 -2.94
C ALA A 67 -3.00 -12.96 -1.74
N SER A 68 -3.07 -12.09 -0.73
CA SER A 68 -3.94 -12.29 0.45
C SER A 68 -5.42 -12.33 0.05
N THR A 69 -5.89 -11.43 -0.81
CA THR A 69 -7.28 -11.40 -1.30
C THR A 69 -7.62 -12.66 -2.09
N VAL A 70 -6.74 -13.08 -3.00
CA VAL A 70 -6.92 -14.32 -3.77
C VAL A 70 -7.04 -15.53 -2.83
N ALA A 71 -6.13 -15.65 -1.85
CA ALA A 71 -6.16 -16.72 -0.87
C ALA A 71 -7.42 -16.66 0.02
N TRP A 72 -7.88 -15.46 0.39
CA TRP A 72 -9.08 -15.27 1.18
C TRP A 72 -10.33 -15.75 0.45
N PHE A 73 -10.50 -15.40 -0.83
CA PHE A 73 -11.62 -15.89 -1.62
C PHE A 73 -11.58 -17.40 -1.90
N GLN A 74 -10.39 -18.03 -1.85
CA GLN A 74 -10.23 -19.48 -1.92
C GLN A 74 -10.59 -20.20 -0.62
N ASN A 75 -10.60 -19.49 0.51
CA ASN A 75 -10.99 -20.06 1.79
C ASN A 75 -12.51 -20.25 1.87
N PRO A 76 -13.04 -21.48 2.03
CA PRO A 76 -14.49 -21.74 2.13
C PRO A 76 -15.15 -21.08 3.35
N ARG A 77 -14.37 -20.64 4.35
CA ARG A 77 -14.89 -19.93 5.52
C ARG A 77 -15.09 -18.43 5.29
N ALA A 78 -14.55 -17.86 4.22
CA ALA A 78 -14.63 -16.42 3.96
C ALA A 78 -16.06 -15.96 3.71
N ARG A 79 -16.87 -16.76 3.02
CA ARG A 79 -18.28 -16.47 2.66
C ARG A 79 -18.44 -15.12 1.94
N VAL A 80 -17.41 -14.71 1.19
CA VAL A 80 -17.37 -13.51 0.35
C VAL A 80 -16.51 -13.78 -0.89
N SER A 81 -16.79 -13.08 -1.98
CA SER A 81 -16.01 -13.16 -3.22
C SER A 81 -16.30 -11.97 -4.13
N ALA A 82 -15.38 -11.67 -5.05
CA ALA A 82 -15.61 -10.81 -6.20
C ALA A 82 -15.33 -11.58 -7.50
N HIS A 83 -15.65 -11.00 -8.66
CA HIS A 83 -15.36 -11.66 -9.95
C HIS A 83 -13.91 -11.51 -10.35
N TYR A 84 -13.30 -10.36 -10.03
CA TYR A 84 -11.91 -10.07 -10.33
C TYR A 84 -11.19 -9.45 -9.14
N VAL A 85 -9.87 -9.64 -9.09
CA VAL A 85 -8.93 -8.92 -8.24
C VAL A 85 -7.87 -8.29 -9.13
N VAL A 86 -7.50 -7.03 -8.88
CA VAL A 86 -6.50 -6.27 -9.63
C VAL A 86 -5.38 -5.83 -8.69
N GLY A 87 -4.16 -6.28 -8.95
CA GLY A 87 -2.97 -5.94 -8.18
C GLY A 87 -2.42 -4.55 -8.50
N ARG A 88 -1.60 -4.01 -7.60
CA ARG A 88 -0.90 -2.72 -7.76
C ARG A 88 0.09 -2.71 -8.92
N ASP A 89 0.53 -3.87 -9.37
CA ASP A 89 1.38 -4.06 -10.56
C ASP A 89 0.58 -4.20 -11.86
N GLY A 90 -0.76 -4.12 -11.79
CA GLY A 90 -1.67 -4.32 -12.93
C GLY A 90 -1.98 -5.79 -13.23
N SER A 91 -1.51 -6.74 -12.43
CA SER A 91 -1.95 -8.13 -12.52
C SER A 91 -3.45 -8.24 -12.26
N ILE A 92 -4.11 -9.18 -12.94
CA ILE A 92 -5.55 -9.42 -12.77
C ILE A 92 -5.76 -10.92 -12.56
N ALA A 93 -6.59 -11.29 -11.59
CA ALA A 93 -7.11 -12.64 -11.45
C ALA A 93 -8.64 -12.64 -11.59
N GLN A 94 -9.17 -13.58 -12.36
CA GLN A 94 -10.60 -13.89 -12.33
C GLN A 94 -10.86 -14.94 -11.25
N MET A 95 -11.77 -14.65 -10.34
CA MET A 95 -12.06 -15.48 -9.17
C MET A 95 -13.41 -16.21 -9.31
N VAL A 96 -14.42 -15.56 -9.87
CA VAL A 96 -15.76 -16.15 -10.07
C VAL A 96 -16.13 -16.06 -11.56
N PRO A 97 -16.62 -17.15 -12.18
CA PRO A 97 -17.14 -17.10 -13.54
C PRO A 97 -18.26 -16.06 -13.67
N LEU A 98 -18.27 -15.29 -14.76
CA LEU A 98 -19.25 -14.20 -14.93
C LEU A 98 -20.71 -14.67 -14.98
N SER A 99 -20.95 -15.94 -15.33
CA SER A 99 -22.29 -16.54 -15.27
C SER A 99 -22.81 -16.67 -13.83
N HIS A 100 -21.94 -16.79 -12.82
CA HIS A 100 -22.29 -16.91 -11.41
C HIS A 100 -22.29 -15.54 -10.70
N ALA A 101 -22.96 -15.45 -9.55
CA ALA A 101 -23.03 -14.22 -8.77
C ALA A 101 -22.07 -14.28 -7.58
N ALA A 102 -20.98 -13.50 -7.66
CA ALA A 102 -20.07 -13.30 -6.54
C ALA A 102 -20.75 -12.54 -5.38
N TRP A 103 -20.27 -12.72 -4.15
CA TRP A 103 -20.81 -12.09 -2.94
C TRP A 103 -19.92 -10.94 -2.48
N HIS A 104 -20.03 -9.78 -3.12
CA HIS A 104 -19.15 -8.62 -2.87
C HIS A 104 -19.89 -7.39 -2.35
N ALA A 105 -21.14 -7.17 -2.75
CA ALA A 105 -21.79 -5.87 -2.59
C ALA A 105 -22.54 -5.68 -1.25
N GLY A 106 -22.69 -6.73 -0.43
CA GLY A 106 -23.58 -6.66 0.75
C GLY A 106 -25.05 -6.39 0.40
N ASN A 107 -25.44 -6.65 -0.85
CA ASN A 107 -26.79 -6.48 -1.37
C ASN A 107 -27.05 -7.59 -2.41
N ALA A 108 -28.02 -8.48 -2.14
CA ALA A 108 -28.27 -9.65 -2.97
C ALA A 108 -28.71 -9.31 -4.40
N TYR A 109 -29.50 -8.24 -4.56
CA TYR A 109 -29.89 -7.75 -5.89
C TYR A 109 -28.67 -7.25 -6.65
N VAL A 110 -27.81 -6.44 -6.03
CA VAL A 110 -26.61 -5.93 -6.69
C VAL A 110 -25.64 -7.06 -7.02
N ASN A 111 -25.41 -8.02 -6.12
CA ASN A 111 -24.59 -9.22 -6.41
C ASN A 111 -25.09 -9.98 -7.66
N LEU A 112 -26.41 -10.17 -7.80
CA LEU A 112 -26.99 -10.82 -8.96
C LEU A 112 -26.85 -10.00 -10.24
N HIS A 113 -26.85 -8.67 -10.17
CA HIS A 113 -26.89 -7.80 -11.35
C HIS A 113 -25.58 -7.05 -11.63
N SER A 114 -24.47 -7.47 -11.02
CA SER A 114 -23.19 -6.76 -11.17
C SER A 114 -21.96 -7.66 -11.26
N ILE A 115 -20.86 -7.04 -11.65
CA ILE A 115 -19.52 -7.61 -11.62
C ILE A 115 -18.70 -6.82 -10.59
N GLY A 116 -18.42 -7.43 -9.43
CA GLY A 116 -17.46 -6.92 -8.46
C GLY A 116 -16.00 -7.07 -8.88
N ILE A 117 -15.21 -6.01 -8.71
CA ILE A 117 -13.76 -5.96 -8.97
C ILE A 117 -13.05 -5.37 -7.75
N GLU A 118 -12.18 -6.17 -7.14
CA GLU A 118 -11.33 -5.79 -6.01
C GLU A 118 -10.02 -5.15 -6.48
N HIS A 119 -9.57 -4.08 -5.83
CA HIS A 119 -8.28 -3.44 -6.11
C HIS A 119 -7.39 -3.51 -4.88
N GLU A 120 -6.21 -4.11 -5.04
CA GLU A 120 -5.15 -4.12 -4.02
C GLU A 120 -4.83 -2.71 -3.54
N GLY A 121 -5.08 -2.43 -2.26
CA GLY A 121 -4.82 -1.12 -1.66
C GLY A 121 -5.68 -0.85 -0.41
N PHE A 122 -5.45 0.30 0.21
CA PHE A 122 -6.10 0.75 1.44
C PHE A 122 -6.78 2.10 1.28
N THR A 123 -8.08 2.18 1.57
CA THR A 123 -8.86 3.42 1.42
C THR A 123 -8.41 4.55 2.35
N ALA A 124 -7.72 4.22 3.43
CA ALA A 124 -7.19 5.17 4.41
C ALA A 124 -5.84 5.80 4.01
N ILE A 125 -5.18 5.30 2.95
CA ILE A 125 -3.85 5.76 2.54
C ILE A 125 -3.92 6.46 1.19
N ASP A 126 -3.53 7.73 1.20
CA ASP A 126 -3.40 8.52 -0.02
C ASP A 126 -2.45 7.84 -1.01
N THR A 127 -2.82 7.83 -2.30
CA THR A 127 -2.04 7.26 -3.40
C THR A 127 -1.67 5.77 -3.27
N THR A 128 -2.43 4.98 -2.51
CA THR A 128 -2.25 3.51 -2.48
C THR A 128 -2.47 2.83 -3.84
N PHE A 129 -3.25 3.44 -4.74
CA PHE A 129 -3.64 2.86 -6.02
C PHE A 129 -2.77 3.42 -7.15
N THR A 130 -2.06 2.54 -7.86
CA THR A 130 -1.04 2.94 -8.85
C THR A 130 -1.64 3.22 -10.23
N ASP A 131 -0.97 4.04 -11.06
CA ASP A 131 -1.45 4.28 -12.43
C ASP A 131 -1.59 3.00 -13.26
N VAL A 132 -0.68 2.04 -13.07
CA VAL A 132 -0.71 0.73 -13.74
C VAL A 132 -1.96 -0.07 -13.33
N GLN A 133 -2.33 -0.06 -12.05
CA GLN A 133 -3.55 -0.67 -11.56
C GLN A 133 -4.81 0.01 -12.12
N TYR A 134 -4.85 1.35 -12.17
CA TYR A 134 -5.94 2.11 -12.81
C TYR A 134 -6.11 1.70 -14.27
N ARG A 135 -5.00 1.59 -15.02
CA ARG A 135 -5.02 1.21 -16.44
C ARG A 135 -5.53 -0.22 -16.64
N ALA A 136 -4.99 -1.18 -15.89
CA ALA A 136 -5.37 -2.58 -16.00
C ALA A 136 -6.88 -2.76 -15.70
N SER A 137 -7.35 -2.17 -14.60
CA SER A 137 -8.77 -2.18 -14.24
C SER A 137 -9.64 -1.45 -15.26
N ALA A 138 -9.24 -0.28 -15.73
CA ALA A 138 -10.01 0.48 -16.72
C ALA A 138 -10.12 -0.26 -18.07
N ALA A 139 -9.06 -0.95 -18.49
CA ALA A 139 -9.09 -1.80 -19.69
C ALA A 139 -10.05 -2.99 -19.52
N LEU A 140 -10.02 -3.64 -18.35
CA LEU A 140 -10.96 -4.70 -17.99
C LEU A 140 -12.41 -4.19 -18.02
N VAL A 141 -12.70 -3.08 -17.33
CA VAL A 141 -14.04 -2.50 -17.27
C VAL A 141 -14.52 -2.05 -18.64
N ALA A 142 -13.67 -1.42 -19.46
CA ALA A 142 -14.04 -1.08 -20.83
C ALA A 142 -14.43 -2.32 -21.66
N SER A 143 -13.73 -3.44 -21.47
CA SER A 143 -14.07 -4.71 -22.11
C SER A 143 -15.44 -5.24 -21.64
N LEU A 144 -15.68 -5.24 -20.32
CA LEU A 144 -16.93 -5.69 -19.72
C LEU A 144 -18.13 -4.83 -20.18
N LEU A 145 -17.99 -3.51 -20.15
CA LEU A 145 -19.06 -2.59 -20.57
C LEU A 145 -19.42 -2.80 -22.06
N ARG A 146 -18.43 -3.04 -22.94
CA ARG A 146 -18.71 -3.38 -24.34
C ARG A 146 -19.38 -4.74 -24.49
N HIS A 147 -18.91 -5.75 -23.76
CA HIS A 147 -19.45 -7.10 -23.84
C HIS A 147 -20.92 -7.16 -23.41
N TYR A 148 -21.28 -6.45 -22.34
CA TYR A 148 -22.64 -6.38 -21.80
C TYR A 148 -23.46 -5.21 -22.35
N VAL A 149 -22.92 -4.42 -23.29
CA VAL A 149 -23.58 -3.28 -23.93
C VAL A 149 -24.09 -2.25 -22.92
N LEU A 150 -23.28 -1.97 -21.90
CA LEU A 150 -23.58 -1.01 -20.84
C LEU A 150 -23.05 0.40 -21.18
N PRO A 151 -23.78 1.47 -20.83
CA PRO A 151 -23.26 2.83 -20.94
C PRO A 151 -21.98 3.05 -20.13
N ILE A 152 -21.07 3.86 -20.66
CA ILE A 152 -19.79 4.18 -20.01
C ILE A 152 -19.95 5.44 -19.16
N ASP A 153 -20.57 5.27 -17.99
CA ASP A 153 -20.82 6.35 -17.04
C ASP A 153 -20.76 5.88 -15.59
N ARG A 154 -20.90 6.83 -14.66
CA ARG A 154 -20.90 6.58 -13.20
C ARG A 154 -22.19 5.98 -12.67
N ARG A 155 -23.21 5.76 -13.51
CA ARG A 155 -24.45 5.05 -13.12
C ARG A 155 -24.29 3.54 -13.30
N HIS A 156 -23.36 3.11 -14.17
CA HIS A 156 -23.10 1.70 -14.46
C HIS A 156 -21.75 1.21 -13.96
N VAL A 157 -20.82 2.12 -13.66
CA VAL A 157 -19.59 1.83 -12.92
C VAL A 157 -19.68 2.59 -11.61
N ILE A 158 -19.82 1.88 -10.49
CA ILE A 158 -20.00 2.43 -9.14
C ILE A 158 -18.92 1.93 -8.18
N GLY A 159 -18.70 2.62 -7.08
CA GLY A 159 -17.96 2.11 -5.93
C GLY A 159 -18.87 1.34 -4.98
N HIS A 160 -18.32 0.53 -4.08
CA HIS A 160 -19.10 -0.15 -3.04
C HIS A 160 -19.85 0.85 -2.15
N SER A 161 -19.23 1.97 -1.83
CA SER A 161 -19.84 3.12 -1.13
C SER A 161 -21.12 3.67 -1.75
N GLU A 162 -21.40 3.37 -3.02
CA GLU A 162 -22.62 3.81 -3.72
C GLU A 162 -23.66 2.69 -3.84
N VAL A 163 -23.35 1.48 -3.35
CA VAL A 163 -24.29 0.36 -3.32
C VAL A 163 -25.37 0.64 -2.28
N PRO A 164 -26.67 0.62 -2.63
CA PRO A 164 -27.73 0.84 -1.66
C PRO A 164 -27.74 -0.22 -0.56
N ASP A 165 -27.98 0.20 0.68
CA ASP A 165 -28.31 -0.71 1.78
C ASP A 165 -29.64 -1.43 1.45
N PRO A 166 -29.71 -2.77 1.57
CA PRO A 166 -30.91 -3.53 1.21
C PRO A 166 -32.07 -3.42 2.22
N ILE A 167 -31.83 -2.91 3.43
CA ILE A 167 -32.77 -2.83 4.56
C ILE A 167 -33.13 -1.37 4.88
N HIS A 168 -32.17 -0.43 4.78
CA HIS A 168 -32.31 0.96 5.19
C HIS A 168 -32.24 1.92 4.00
N PRO A 169 -33.37 2.31 3.40
CA PRO A 169 -33.40 3.27 2.31
C PRO A 169 -32.69 4.59 2.66
N GLY A 170 -31.82 5.05 1.77
CA GLY A 170 -31.03 6.27 1.96
C GLY A 170 -29.64 6.05 2.56
N LEU A 171 -29.34 4.83 3.03
CA LEU A 171 -27.97 4.41 3.37
C LEU A 171 -27.31 3.67 2.20
N PHE A 172 -25.98 3.70 2.16
CA PHE A 172 -25.16 3.14 1.09
C PHE A 172 -23.93 2.41 1.65
N GLY A 173 -23.19 1.69 0.80
CA GLY A 173 -22.13 0.78 1.19
C GLY A 173 -22.58 -0.67 1.38
N GLY A 174 -23.77 -1.02 0.86
CA GLY A 174 -24.44 -2.28 1.16
C GLY A 174 -24.79 -2.43 2.65
N SER A 175 -25.11 -3.64 3.09
CA SER A 175 -25.55 -3.93 4.46
C SER A 175 -24.54 -3.59 5.56
N SER A 176 -23.28 -3.35 5.21
CA SER A 176 -22.20 -3.08 6.17
C SER A 176 -21.67 -1.65 6.06
N HIS A 177 -22.30 -0.80 5.25
CA HIS A 177 -21.92 0.61 5.05
C HIS A 177 -20.45 0.82 4.66
N HIS A 178 -19.98 -0.02 3.74
CA HIS A 178 -18.65 0.10 3.14
C HIS A 178 -18.42 1.49 2.52
N THR A 179 -17.17 1.95 2.59
CA THR A 179 -16.77 3.29 2.07
C THR A 179 -15.81 3.21 0.89
N ASP A 180 -15.43 2.00 0.48
CA ASP A 180 -14.52 1.77 -0.64
C ASP A 180 -15.16 2.08 -2.01
N PRO A 181 -14.35 2.42 -3.05
CA PRO A 181 -12.88 2.48 -3.09
C PRO A 181 -12.27 3.71 -2.38
N GLY A 182 -13.07 4.49 -1.65
CA GLY A 182 -12.60 5.56 -0.79
C GLY A 182 -12.39 6.88 -1.52
N HIS A 183 -12.15 7.94 -0.74
CA HIS A 183 -12.04 9.31 -1.25
C HIS A 183 -10.76 9.56 -2.07
N PHE A 184 -9.73 8.72 -1.92
CA PHE A 184 -8.50 8.77 -2.72
C PHE A 184 -8.63 8.08 -4.08
N TRP A 185 -9.77 7.44 -4.38
CA TRP A 185 -10.01 6.91 -5.72
C TRP A 185 -10.37 8.03 -6.70
N ASP A 186 -9.48 8.32 -7.64
CA ASP A 186 -9.68 9.34 -8.67
C ASP A 186 -10.63 8.83 -9.77
N TRP A 187 -11.93 9.00 -9.53
CA TRP A 187 -12.99 8.67 -10.47
C TRP A 187 -12.87 9.41 -11.81
N LYS A 188 -12.35 10.64 -11.81
CA LYS A 188 -12.21 11.44 -13.03
C LYS A 188 -11.15 10.81 -13.94
N ARG A 189 -9.98 10.50 -13.39
CA ARG A 189 -8.91 9.77 -14.09
C ARG A 189 -9.39 8.40 -14.53
N TYR A 190 -9.97 7.62 -13.62
CA TYR A 190 -10.44 6.27 -13.92
C TYR A 190 -11.44 6.24 -15.09
N MET A 191 -12.49 7.06 -15.05
CA MET A 191 -13.49 7.09 -16.11
C MET A 191 -12.98 7.71 -17.41
N ALA A 192 -11.91 8.52 -17.38
CA ALA A 192 -11.21 8.94 -18.59
C ALA A 192 -10.47 7.76 -19.24
N TYR A 193 -9.80 6.93 -18.44
CA TYR A 193 -9.13 5.72 -18.93
C TYR A 193 -10.11 4.70 -19.50
N VAL A 194 -11.21 4.40 -18.79
CA VAL A 194 -12.26 3.48 -19.28
C VAL A 194 -12.78 3.94 -20.64
N ARG A 195 -13.07 5.23 -20.80
CA ARG A 195 -13.52 5.80 -22.07
C ARG A 195 -12.48 5.71 -23.18
N SER A 196 -11.20 5.89 -22.87
CA SER A 196 -10.12 5.72 -23.83
C SER A 196 -10.05 4.28 -24.34
N TYR A 197 -9.97 3.31 -23.42
CA TYR A 197 -9.89 1.90 -23.77
C TYR A 197 -11.12 1.39 -24.51
N ALA A 198 -12.31 1.88 -24.16
CA ALA A 198 -13.54 1.52 -24.87
C ALA A 198 -13.51 1.95 -26.34
N ARG A 199 -12.86 3.07 -26.66
CA ARG A 199 -12.61 3.53 -28.04
C ARG A 199 -11.41 2.84 -28.72
N GLY A 200 -10.78 1.87 -28.06
CA GLY A 200 -9.61 1.17 -28.59
C GLY A 200 -8.31 1.96 -28.49
N ALA A 201 -8.23 2.96 -27.61
CA ALA A 201 -7.05 3.78 -27.41
C ALA A 201 -6.45 3.58 -26.01
N THR A 202 -5.14 3.42 -25.92
CA THR A 202 -4.42 3.44 -24.64
C THR A 202 -4.35 4.88 -24.12
N PRO A 203 -4.70 5.15 -22.85
CA PRO A 203 -4.54 6.48 -22.27
C PRO A 203 -3.06 6.93 -22.33
N PRO A 204 -2.77 8.23 -22.50
CA PRO A 204 -1.39 8.71 -22.43
C PRO A 204 -0.78 8.43 -21.04
N PRO A 205 0.55 8.30 -20.92
CA PRO A 205 1.24 8.28 -19.63
C PRO A 205 0.89 9.51 -18.79
N LEU A 206 1.00 9.40 -17.47
CA LEU A 206 0.89 10.57 -16.61
C LEU A 206 2.03 11.56 -16.94
N PRO A 207 1.77 12.88 -16.97
CA PRO A 207 2.81 13.88 -17.22
C PRO A 207 3.94 13.83 -16.19
N PHE A 208 3.58 13.49 -14.95
CA PHE A 208 4.49 13.32 -13.83
C PHE A 208 3.93 12.29 -12.87
N ASP A 209 4.76 11.34 -12.43
CA ASP A 209 4.41 10.32 -11.45
C ASP A 209 5.66 9.90 -10.65
N VAL A 210 5.47 9.19 -9.54
CA VAL A 210 6.56 8.61 -8.75
C VAL A 210 6.15 7.26 -8.20
N THR A 211 7.07 6.28 -8.26
CA THR A 211 6.90 4.99 -7.57
C THR A 211 7.98 4.79 -6.52
N THR A 212 7.77 3.82 -5.64
CA THR A 212 8.75 3.41 -4.63
C THR A 212 9.43 2.11 -5.07
N ASP A 213 10.72 1.98 -4.80
CA ASP A 213 11.52 0.78 -5.04
C ASP A 213 12.31 0.38 -3.77
N GLY A 214 12.69 -0.89 -3.68
CA GLY A 214 13.45 -1.47 -2.56
C GLY A 214 12.64 -1.86 -1.32
N VAL A 215 11.41 -1.34 -1.20
CA VAL A 215 10.48 -1.64 -0.09
C VAL A 215 9.25 -2.42 -0.58
N PRO A 216 8.88 -3.54 0.06
CA PRO A 216 7.74 -4.35 -0.34
C PRO A 216 6.40 -3.70 0.06
N PHE A 217 5.31 -4.01 -0.66
CA PHE A 217 3.95 -3.67 -0.24
C PHE A 217 3.42 -4.74 0.75
N GLU A 218 3.02 -4.30 1.95
CA GLU A 218 2.67 -5.10 3.13
C GLU A 218 3.74 -6.13 3.56
N GLY A 219 4.96 -6.02 3.04
CA GLY A 219 6.04 -6.95 3.38
C GLY A 219 6.60 -6.70 4.78
N THR A 220 7.15 -7.76 5.37
CA THR A 220 7.90 -7.66 6.64
C THR A 220 9.35 -7.28 6.37
N VAL A 221 9.84 -6.26 7.07
CA VAL A 221 11.18 -5.70 6.93
C VAL A 221 11.92 -5.64 8.27
N ARG A 222 13.26 -5.67 8.23
CA ARG A 222 14.12 -5.62 9.42
C ARG A 222 15.52 -5.13 9.05
N GLY A 223 16.18 -4.46 10.00
CA GLY A 223 17.53 -3.93 9.82
C GLY A 223 17.57 -2.83 8.76
N THR A 224 18.55 -2.92 7.86
CA THR A 224 18.76 -1.94 6.80
C THR A 224 18.02 -2.38 5.53
N VAL A 225 17.15 -1.52 5.02
CA VAL A 225 16.29 -1.79 3.85
C VAL A 225 16.58 -0.76 2.77
N PRO A 226 16.92 -1.16 1.53
CA PRO A 226 17.01 -0.22 0.42
C PRO A 226 15.68 0.49 0.22
N TRP A 227 15.69 1.81 0.05
CA TRP A 227 14.48 2.56 -0.23
C TRP A 227 14.80 3.70 -1.20
N ALA A 228 14.20 3.64 -2.38
CA ALA A 228 14.40 4.63 -3.42
C ALA A 228 13.05 5.06 -4.03
N ALA A 229 13.07 6.23 -4.65
CA ALA A 229 11.95 6.75 -5.43
C ALA A 229 12.31 6.77 -6.91
N VAL A 230 11.35 6.39 -7.76
CA VAL A 230 11.52 6.33 -9.21
C VAL A 230 10.51 7.28 -9.84
N PRO A 231 10.88 8.56 -10.04
CA PRO A 231 10.02 9.52 -10.73
C PRO A 231 9.97 9.21 -12.23
N THR A 232 8.83 9.51 -12.86
CA THR A 232 8.65 9.41 -14.32
C THR A 232 7.99 10.67 -14.85
N GLY A 233 8.45 11.12 -16.02
CA GLY A 233 8.05 12.42 -16.58
C GLY A 233 8.60 13.59 -15.76
N GLY A 234 8.35 14.81 -16.25
CA GLY A 234 8.78 16.06 -15.61
C GLY A 234 10.29 16.24 -15.44
N ASP A 235 10.67 17.42 -14.98
CA ASP A 235 12.03 17.71 -14.51
C ASP A 235 12.00 17.82 -12.99
N VAL A 236 12.55 16.81 -12.31
CA VAL A 236 12.46 16.67 -10.85
C VAL A 236 13.31 17.74 -10.15
N ASP A 237 12.72 18.44 -9.20
CA ASP A 237 13.42 19.35 -8.30
C ASP A 237 13.95 18.62 -7.05
N HIS A 238 13.08 17.87 -6.37
CA HIS A 238 13.41 17.07 -5.20
C HIS A 238 12.35 15.99 -4.91
N ILE A 239 12.72 15.03 -4.08
CA ILE A 239 11.84 14.00 -3.54
C ILE A 239 11.92 14.01 -2.02
N ASP A 240 10.76 14.14 -1.38
CA ASP A 240 10.59 13.97 0.06
C ASP A 240 10.27 12.52 0.41
N PHE A 241 10.97 12.00 1.42
CA PHE A 241 10.72 10.70 2.01
C PHE A 241 10.10 10.86 3.40
N LEU A 242 8.94 10.24 3.60
CA LEU A 242 8.19 10.33 4.85
C LEU A 242 7.93 8.94 5.42
N VAL A 243 8.07 8.82 6.74
CA VAL A 243 7.67 7.64 7.52
C VAL A 243 6.55 8.08 8.43
N ASP A 244 5.39 7.43 8.33
CA ASP A 244 4.16 7.74 9.07
C ASP A 244 3.74 9.22 8.95
N GLY A 245 3.87 9.77 7.75
CA GLY A 245 3.54 11.16 7.44
C GLY A 245 4.53 12.20 7.93
N LYS A 246 5.60 11.79 8.64
CA LYS A 246 6.68 12.69 9.06
C LYS A 246 7.80 12.71 8.03
N LEU A 247 8.18 13.90 7.56
CA LEU A 247 9.37 14.08 6.71
C LEU A 247 10.63 13.57 7.42
N ARG A 248 11.38 12.71 6.75
CA ARG A 248 12.60 12.09 7.26
C ARG A 248 13.82 12.47 6.44
N ASP A 249 13.65 12.65 5.14
CA ASP A 249 14.73 13.01 4.22
C ASP A 249 14.19 13.74 2.98
N THR A 250 15.04 14.54 2.35
CA THR A 250 14.78 15.22 1.08
C THR A 250 15.97 15.03 0.16
N GLU A 251 15.78 14.28 -0.93
CA GLU A 251 16.83 13.99 -1.90
C GLU A 251 16.63 14.83 -3.17
N ARG A 252 17.71 15.42 -3.66
CA ARG A 252 17.71 16.35 -4.80
C ARG A 252 18.42 15.79 -6.01
N THR A 253 19.09 14.66 -5.86
CA THR A 253 19.94 14.07 -6.89
C THR A 253 19.59 12.62 -7.15
N ALA A 254 19.52 12.26 -8.43
CA ALA A 254 19.39 10.86 -8.84
C ALA A 254 20.61 10.06 -8.29
N PRO A 255 20.41 8.84 -7.77
CA PRO A 255 19.26 7.96 -7.98
C PRO A 255 18.08 8.11 -6.99
N TYR A 256 17.95 9.23 -6.28
CA TYR A 256 16.85 9.49 -5.33
C TYR A 256 16.64 8.36 -4.31
N ALA A 257 17.69 8.05 -3.56
CA ALA A 257 17.65 7.04 -2.51
C ALA A 257 17.60 7.67 -1.13
N TYR A 258 16.73 7.14 -0.25
CA TYR A 258 16.59 7.62 1.12
C TYR A 258 17.93 7.59 1.84
N ALA A 259 18.32 8.74 2.42
CA ALA A 259 19.52 8.92 3.23
C ALA A 259 20.80 8.36 2.58
N GLY A 260 20.91 8.46 1.25
CA GLY A 260 22.06 7.96 0.49
C GLY A 260 22.08 6.44 0.25
N GLY A 261 20.97 5.72 0.51
CA GLY A 261 20.81 4.35 0.02
C GLY A 261 19.86 3.45 0.79
N SER A 262 19.66 3.66 2.09
CA SER A 262 18.89 2.72 2.90
C SER A 262 18.24 3.30 4.16
N TRP A 263 17.10 2.74 4.50
CA TRP A 263 16.33 3.01 5.69
C TRP A 263 16.67 2.00 6.80
N ASP A 264 17.13 2.51 7.94
CA ASP A 264 17.43 1.72 9.13
C ASP A 264 16.17 1.54 9.99
N THR A 265 15.52 0.38 9.87
CA THR A 265 14.29 0.07 10.60
C THR A 265 14.54 -0.09 12.08
N THR A 266 15.77 -0.26 12.56
CA THR A 266 16.05 -0.41 14.00
C THR A 266 15.77 0.87 14.78
N ARG A 267 15.64 1.99 14.08
CA ARG A 267 15.23 3.29 14.61
C ARG A 267 13.73 3.48 14.71
N GLU A 268 12.96 2.47 14.31
CA GLU A 268 11.50 2.50 14.23
C GLU A 268 10.90 1.46 15.19
N THR A 269 9.67 1.70 15.63
CA THR A 269 8.92 0.71 16.41
C THR A 269 8.64 -0.54 15.59
N ASN A 270 8.46 -1.69 16.24
CA ASN A 270 7.92 -2.84 15.52
C ASN A 270 6.40 -2.64 15.30
N GLY A 271 5.91 -3.00 14.12
CA GLY A 271 4.52 -2.80 13.73
C GLY A 271 4.39 -2.28 12.29
N SER A 272 3.18 -1.88 11.92
CA SER A 272 2.90 -1.31 10.60
C SER A 272 3.40 0.12 10.50
N HIS A 273 4.04 0.45 9.39
CA HIS A 273 4.53 1.78 9.05
C HIS A 273 4.11 2.14 7.63
N VAL A 274 3.72 3.39 7.40
CA VAL A 274 3.41 3.93 6.07
C VAL A 274 4.62 4.70 5.54
N LEU A 275 5.20 4.20 4.45
CA LEU A 275 6.30 4.86 3.75
C LEU A 275 5.73 5.64 2.58
N THR A 276 6.01 6.94 2.52
CA THR A 276 5.53 7.84 1.46
C THR A 276 6.71 8.50 0.77
N VAL A 277 6.67 8.55 -0.55
CA VAL A 277 7.55 9.40 -1.37
C VAL A 277 6.71 10.47 -2.06
N ARG A 278 7.17 11.72 -2.01
CA ARG A 278 6.54 12.86 -2.71
C ARG A 278 7.57 13.49 -3.64
N ALA A 279 7.34 13.39 -4.94
CA ALA A 279 8.19 14.02 -5.93
C ALA A 279 7.61 15.39 -6.31
N PHE A 280 8.49 16.37 -6.47
CA PHE A 280 8.16 17.71 -6.93
C PHE A 280 8.98 18.03 -8.18
N ALA A 281 8.32 18.51 -9.22
CA ALA A 281 8.93 18.95 -10.46
C ALA A 281 9.14 20.47 -10.47
N ARG A 282 10.12 20.95 -11.26
CA ARG A 282 10.44 22.39 -11.40
C ARG A 282 9.33 23.22 -12.02
N ASP A 283 8.41 22.58 -12.76
CA ASP A 283 7.22 23.23 -13.32
C ASP A 283 6.07 23.37 -12.30
N GLY A 284 6.26 22.91 -11.06
CA GLY A 284 5.27 22.94 -9.98
C GLY A 284 4.39 21.70 -9.89
N SER A 285 4.51 20.76 -10.83
CA SER A 285 3.82 19.46 -10.75
C SER A 285 4.35 18.64 -9.57
N HIS A 286 3.50 17.81 -8.98
CA HIS A 286 3.91 16.90 -7.91
C HIS A 286 3.18 15.55 -8.03
N ALA A 287 3.82 14.51 -7.52
CA ALA A 287 3.27 13.16 -7.46
C ALA A 287 3.62 12.52 -6.11
N THR A 288 2.75 11.62 -5.65
CA THR A 288 2.92 10.92 -4.38
C THR A 288 2.73 9.42 -4.60
N SER A 289 3.53 8.61 -3.92
CA SER A 289 3.31 7.17 -3.81
C SER A 289 3.50 6.73 -2.37
N ALA A 290 2.60 5.87 -1.90
CA ALA A 290 2.67 5.29 -0.57
C ALA A 290 2.68 3.76 -0.61
N THR A 291 3.41 3.17 0.33
CA THR A 291 3.43 1.73 0.63
C THR A 291 3.35 1.50 2.14
N ILE A 292 2.85 0.34 2.55
CA ILE A 292 2.85 -0.10 3.95
C ILE A 292 3.89 -1.19 4.10
N VAL A 293 4.62 -1.19 5.20
CA VAL A 293 5.50 -2.29 5.62
C VAL A 293 5.23 -2.67 7.07
N VAL A 294 5.60 -3.90 7.44
CA VAL A 294 5.63 -4.32 8.85
C VAL A 294 7.08 -4.39 9.30
N VAL A 295 7.48 -3.50 10.21
CA VAL A 295 8.80 -3.54 10.84
C VAL A 295 8.82 -4.62 11.93
N ALA A 296 9.77 -5.54 11.83
CA ALA A 296 9.92 -6.67 12.76
C ALA A 296 11.39 -6.89 13.17
N ASN A 297 11.96 -5.93 13.89
CA ASN A 297 13.31 -6.04 14.44
C ASN A 297 13.37 -7.00 15.63
N PRO A 298 14.53 -7.63 15.89
CA PRO A 298 14.73 -8.43 17.10
C PRO A 298 14.43 -7.63 18.38
N PRO A 299 13.74 -8.22 19.38
CA PRO A 299 13.39 -7.50 20.59
C PRO A 299 14.63 -7.11 21.38
N ILE A 300 14.70 -5.84 21.80
CA ILE A 300 15.78 -5.32 22.63
C ILE A 300 15.77 -6.02 24.00
N GLY A 301 16.94 -6.37 24.52
CA GLY A 301 17.04 -7.03 25.82
C GLY A 301 18.46 -7.05 26.39
N ILE A 302 18.59 -7.03 27.72
CA ILE A 302 19.89 -7.17 28.38
C ILE A 302 20.09 -8.65 28.73
N ARG A 303 21.07 -9.29 28.08
CA ARG A 303 21.39 -10.71 28.32
C ARG A 303 22.19 -10.88 29.61
N ALA A 304 23.27 -10.12 29.74
CA ALA A 304 24.19 -10.23 30.85
C ALA A 304 24.72 -8.85 31.25
N VAL A 305 25.15 -8.75 32.51
CA VAL A 305 26.02 -7.69 33.02
C VAL A 305 27.18 -8.43 33.71
N SER A 306 28.41 -7.97 33.54
CA SER A 306 29.61 -8.70 34.00
C SER A 306 29.73 -8.83 35.51
N VAL A 307 28.97 -8.03 36.27
CA VAL A 307 28.84 -8.13 37.73
C VAL A 307 27.59 -8.90 38.14
N THR A 308 27.65 -9.55 39.31
CA THR A 308 26.55 -10.35 39.87
C THR A 308 26.05 -9.78 41.19
N THR A 309 24.82 -10.15 41.56
CA THR A 309 24.21 -9.69 42.80
C THR A 309 25.01 -10.15 44.01
N GLY A 310 25.32 -9.24 44.93
CA GLY A 310 26.10 -9.48 46.15
C GLY A 310 27.62 -9.41 45.95
N GLN A 311 28.10 -9.15 44.73
CA GLN A 311 29.53 -9.03 44.47
C GLN A 311 30.13 -7.83 45.19
N THR A 312 31.22 -8.05 45.92
CA THR A 312 32.03 -6.98 46.51
C THR A 312 32.98 -6.40 45.47
N LEU A 313 32.98 -5.08 45.34
CA LEU A 313 33.73 -4.32 44.34
C LEU A 313 34.67 -3.32 45.02
N THR A 314 35.86 -3.15 44.46
CA THR A 314 36.91 -2.27 45.00
C THR A 314 37.81 -1.76 43.88
N GLY A 315 38.25 -0.49 43.98
CA GLY A 315 39.11 0.14 42.98
C GLY A 315 38.45 0.33 41.60
N GLN A 316 39.21 0.09 40.54
CA GLN A 316 38.76 0.24 39.15
C GLN A 316 38.10 -1.05 38.66
N VAL A 317 36.80 -1.00 38.35
CA VAL A 317 36.02 -2.17 37.95
C VAL A 317 35.48 -2.01 36.53
N ARG A 318 35.72 -3.00 35.67
CA ARG A 318 35.12 -3.03 34.33
C ARG A 318 33.75 -3.71 34.37
N VAL A 319 32.70 -2.90 34.26
CA VAL A 319 31.32 -3.40 34.19
C VAL A 319 30.81 -3.31 32.75
N GLU A 320 30.56 -4.45 32.12
CA GLU A 320 30.09 -4.52 30.74
C GLU A 320 28.69 -5.15 30.67
N ALA A 321 27.82 -4.59 29.83
CA ALA A 321 26.50 -5.12 29.53
C ALA A 321 26.45 -5.76 28.15
N THR A 322 26.03 -7.03 28.08
CA THR A 322 25.74 -7.71 26.82
C THR A 322 24.26 -7.53 26.47
N VAL A 323 23.99 -6.91 25.32
CA VAL A 323 22.64 -6.57 24.86
C VAL A 323 22.28 -7.35 23.59
N ARG A 324 20.99 -7.71 23.44
CA ARG A 324 20.40 -8.23 22.20
C ARG A 324 19.55 -7.14 21.54
N GLY A 325 19.39 -7.23 20.22
CA GLY A 325 18.72 -6.20 19.42
C GLY A 325 19.58 -4.94 19.32
N THR A 326 19.00 -3.87 18.76
CA THR A 326 19.71 -2.60 18.51
C THR A 326 19.01 -1.49 19.29
N PRO A 327 19.37 -1.25 20.56
CA PRO A 327 18.89 -0.06 21.27
C PRO A 327 19.48 1.20 20.64
N ILE A 328 18.82 2.33 20.85
CA ILE A 328 19.38 3.64 20.46
C ILE A 328 20.53 4.08 21.39
N ARG A 329 20.54 3.57 22.63
CA ARG A 329 21.60 3.72 23.63
C ARG A 329 21.39 2.77 24.81
N VAL A 330 22.43 2.57 25.61
CA VAL A 330 22.38 1.91 26.92
C VAL A 330 22.73 2.92 28.00
N GLU A 331 21.93 2.98 29.06
CA GLU A 331 22.16 3.83 30.23
C GLU A 331 22.61 2.97 31.41
N PHE A 332 23.68 3.37 32.08
CA PHE A 332 24.09 2.81 33.36
C PHE A 332 23.67 3.78 34.47
N LEU A 333 23.00 3.24 35.47
CA LEU A 333 22.51 3.98 36.62
C LEU A 333 23.08 3.40 37.90
N LEU A 334 23.50 4.28 38.80
CA LEU A 334 23.86 3.93 40.17
C LEU A 334 22.82 4.55 41.10
N ASP A 335 22.19 3.73 41.93
CA ASP A 335 21.16 4.12 42.90
C ASP A 335 20.02 4.95 42.30
N GLY A 336 19.63 4.58 41.07
CA GLY A 336 18.54 5.23 40.33
C GLY A 336 18.94 6.47 39.54
N VAL A 337 20.19 6.94 39.63
CA VAL A 337 20.71 8.10 38.91
C VAL A 337 21.50 7.64 37.68
N VAL A 338 21.21 8.19 36.50
CA VAL A 338 22.02 7.91 35.29
C VAL A 338 23.42 8.48 35.48
N ARG A 339 24.42 7.61 35.38
CA ARG A 339 25.85 7.96 35.55
C ARG A 339 26.62 7.86 34.25
N ASP A 340 26.16 7.04 33.31
CA ASP A 340 26.80 6.86 32.01
C ASP A 340 25.81 6.47 30.93
N VAL A 341 26.12 6.85 29.69
CA VAL A 341 25.30 6.63 28.51
C VAL A 341 26.19 6.19 27.35
N GLN A 342 25.94 4.99 26.85
CA GLN A 342 26.70 4.38 25.76
C GLN A 342 25.82 4.26 24.52
N ALA A 343 26.21 4.96 23.44
CA ALA A 343 25.44 4.97 22.19
C ALA A 343 25.72 3.74 21.30
N ALA A 344 26.82 3.03 21.53
CA ALA A 344 27.26 1.90 20.72
C ALA A 344 28.00 0.85 21.57
N PRO A 345 28.02 -0.43 21.16
CA PRO A 345 28.83 -1.43 21.81
C PRO A 345 30.33 -1.22 21.57
N PRO A 346 31.21 -1.70 22.48
CA PRO A 346 30.88 -2.41 23.71
C PRO A 346 30.26 -1.48 24.76
N TYR A 347 29.19 -1.93 25.43
CA TYR A 347 28.49 -1.12 26.44
C TYR A 347 29.17 -1.30 27.80
N VAL A 348 30.06 -0.38 28.15
CA VAL A 348 30.87 -0.44 29.37
C VAL A 348 30.57 0.75 30.26
N PHE A 349 30.43 0.53 31.57
CA PHE A 349 30.23 1.58 32.56
C PHE A 349 31.58 2.23 32.92
N GLY A 350 31.65 3.56 32.83
CA GLY A 350 32.83 4.33 33.21
C GLY A 350 33.16 5.49 32.27
N GLY A 351 32.26 5.84 31.35
CA GLY A 351 32.49 6.91 30.38
C GLY A 351 33.70 6.61 29.49
N ALA A 352 34.56 7.62 29.28
CA ALA A 352 35.72 7.53 28.37
C ALA A 352 36.82 6.57 28.86
N THR A 353 36.90 6.27 30.16
CA THR A 353 37.94 5.37 30.71
C THR A 353 37.58 3.89 30.53
N GLY A 354 36.29 3.57 30.36
CA GLY A 354 35.81 2.20 30.28
C GLY A 354 35.91 1.42 31.60
N THR A 355 36.10 2.11 32.73
CA THR A 355 36.11 1.52 34.07
C THR A 355 35.36 2.41 35.07
N TRP A 356 34.59 1.77 35.95
CA TRP A 356 33.96 2.41 37.09
C TRP A 356 34.95 2.47 38.26
N ASP A 357 35.27 3.67 38.71
CA ASP A 357 36.10 3.91 39.89
C ASP A 357 35.23 3.84 41.15
N THR A 358 35.23 2.70 41.85
CA THR A 358 34.42 2.55 43.05
C THR A 358 34.97 3.36 44.23
N THR A 359 36.20 3.86 44.17
CA THR A 359 36.78 4.71 45.24
C THR A 359 36.08 6.05 45.39
N GLN A 360 35.31 6.45 44.37
CA GLN A 360 34.49 7.66 44.38
C GLN A 360 33.10 7.45 44.98
N GLU A 361 32.78 6.21 45.39
CA GLU A 361 31.46 5.82 45.89
C GLU A 361 31.55 5.50 47.39
N THR A 362 30.42 5.61 48.09
CA THR A 362 30.34 5.27 49.52
C THR A 362 30.52 3.77 49.74
N ASN A 363 31.22 3.36 50.80
CA ASN A 363 31.24 1.93 51.15
C ASN A 363 29.84 1.47 51.59
N GLY A 364 29.40 0.32 51.10
CA GLY A 364 28.08 -0.23 51.39
C GLY A 364 27.35 -0.81 50.18
N PRO A 365 26.06 -1.15 50.33
CA PRO A 365 25.26 -1.69 49.24
C PRO A 365 24.88 -0.59 48.23
N HIS A 366 25.04 -0.91 46.95
CA HIS A 366 24.63 -0.08 45.82
C HIS A 366 23.77 -0.87 44.85
N VAL A 367 22.89 -0.17 44.13
CA VAL A 367 22.05 -0.73 43.07
C VAL A 367 22.53 -0.23 41.72
N LEU A 368 23.17 -1.11 40.96
CA LEU A 368 23.49 -0.86 39.57
C LEU A 368 22.31 -1.27 38.68
N SER A 369 21.77 -0.34 37.91
CA SER A 369 20.78 -0.64 36.87
C SER A 369 21.34 -0.35 35.48
N VAL A 370 21.11 -1.26 34.55
CA VAL A 370 21.37 -1.08 33.13
C VAL A 370 20.04 -0.97 32.40
N ARG A 371 19.85 0.06 31.58
CA ARG A 371 18.65 0.24 30.73
C ARG A 371 19.05 0.26 29.27
N ALA A 372 18.45 -0.60 28.46
CA ALA A 372 18.55 -0.52 27.01
C ALA A 372 17.37 0.30 26.49
N ILE A 373 17.64 1.45 25.87
CA ILE A 373 16.61 2.39 25.42
C ILE A 373 16.23 2.07 23.97
N GLY A 374 14.93 1.94 23.72
CA GLY A 374 14.40 1.66 22.40
C GLY A 374 14.15 2.91 21.54
N PRO A 375 13.64 2.73 20.31
CA PRO A 375 13.40 3.82 19.36
C PRO A 375 12.37 4.86 19.84
N THR A 376 11.48 4.49 20.77
CA THR A 376 10.52 5.42 21.40
C THR A 376 11.16 6.35 22.44
N GLY A 377 12.46 6.20 22.72
CA GLY A 377 13.16 6.91 23.79
C GLY A 377 12.89 6.37 25.20
N LYS A 378 12.05 5.33 25.34
CA LYS A 378 11.75 4.67 26.62
C LYS A 378 12.60 3.41 26.82
N PRO A 379 12.83 2.96 28.07
CA PRO A 379 13.49 1.70 28.33
C PRO A 379 12.73 0.53 27.70
N ALA A 380 13.39 -0.20 26.80
CA ALA A 380 12.87 -1.43 26.21
C ALA A 380 13.27 -2.66 27.06
N ALA A 381 14.35 -2.56 27.83
CA ALA A 381 14.74 -3.55 28.82
C ALA A 381 15.52 -2.89 29.96
N THR A 382 15.36 -3.43 31.17
CA THR A 382 16.09 -3.01 32.37
C THR A 382 16.61 -4.24 33.10
N LYS A 383 17.85 -4.20 33.58
CA LYS A 383 18.42 -5.21 34.48
C LYS A 383 19.04 -4.51 35.68
N THR A 384 18.75 -5.01 36.87
CA THR A 384 19.24 -4.44 38.13
C THR A 384 20.09 -5.47 38.87
N ILE A 385 21.22 -5.03 39.41
CA ILE A 385 22.19 -5.82 40.14
C ILE A 385 22.54 -5.06 41.43
N SER A 386 22.36 -5.70 42.59
CA SER A 386 22.84 -5.13 43.86
C SER A 386 24.28 -5.54 44.08
N VAL A 387 25.18 -4.60 44.33
CA VAL A 387 26.61 -4.84 44.59
C VAL A 387 27.00 -4.23 45.93
N VAL A 388 28.17 -4.59 46.46
CA VAL A 388 28.71 -3.97 47.68
C VAL A 388 30.02 -3.28 47.32
N VAL A 389 30.12 -1.98 47.57
CA VAL A 389 31.39 -1.25 47.45
C VAL A 389 32.14 -1.36 48.78
N ALA A 390 33.41 -1.78 48.72
CA ALA A 390 34.29 -1.89 49.89
C ALA A 390 35.71 -1.43 49.52
N ASN A 391 35.96 -0.13 49.64
CA ASN A 391 37.27 0.46 49.44
C ASN A 391 38.06 0.52 50.77
N PRO A 392 39.38 0.28 50.74
CA PRO A 392 40.26 0.33 51.92
C PRO A 392 40.34 1.69 52.62
#